data_AF-A0A812MHW9-F1
#
_entry.id   AF-A0A812MHW9-F1
#
_cell.length_a   1.000
_cell.length_b   1.000
_cell.length_c   1.000
_cell.angle_alpha   90.00
_cell.angle_beta   90.00
_cell.angle_gamma   90.00
#
_symmetry.space_group_name_H-M   'P 1'
#
loop_
_entity.id
_entity.type
_entity.pdbx_description
1 polymer ?
#
loop_
_entity_poly.entity_id
_entity_poly.type
_entity_poly.pdbx_seq_one_letter_code
_entity_poly.pdbx_strand_id
1 'polypeptide(L)'
;MAEEAAAEVAKDKKVGRCRVGNYALDGLSVAWENTQQIRQRLRAKQALLLQHDMKLEVDVAPATGHVCKSISNLRTNRCVLTPVLHLMRQHALLLPNLDRLIDQIRQLYEENRVQVKNPGDVYYHNAWSIRGLTSLLKGELARVTAEVQQGKYSRKDQALMELLLDVGFMEPDQADGNDDGRAVPEPEVPGHD
;
A
#
# COMPACT_ATOMS: atom_id res chain seq x y z
N MET A 1 -25.26 35.19 11.21
CA MET A 1 -24.12 34.88 10.30
C MET A 1 -23.08 33.94 10.93
N ALA A 2 -23.47 33.03 11.85
CA ALA A 2 -22.58 32.01 12.42
C ALA A 2 -23.09 30.57 12.20
N GLU A 3 -24.26 30.43 11.56
CA GLU A 3 -24.97 29.15 11.43
C GLU A 3 -24.67 28.46 10.08
N GLU A 4 -24.15 29.20 9.10
CA GLU A 4 -23.83 28.67 7.76
C GLU A 4 -22.45 28.00 7.69
N ALA A 5 -21.54 28.32 8.63
CA ALA A 5 -20.21 27.70 8.70
C ALA A 5 -20.24 26.29 9.33
N ALA A 6 -21.27 25.95 10.12
CA ALA A 6 -21.40 24.64 10.73
C ALA A 6 -21.91 23.56 9.76
N ALA A 7 -22.53 23.97 8.63
CA ALA A 7 -23.08 23.06 7.64
C ALA A 7 -22.02 22.49 6.67
N GLU A 8 -20.87 23.14 6.49
CA GLU A 8 -19.77 22.60 5.66
C GLU A 8 -18.91 21.58 6.41
N VAL A 9 -18.80 21.68 7.73
CA VAL A 9 -18.00 20.75 8.55
C VAL A 9 -18.72 19.39 8.74
N ALA A 10 -20.03 19.33 8.49
CA ALA A 10 -20.85 18.14 8.74
C ALA A 10 -20.92 17.14 7.57
N LYS A 11 -20.38 17.46 6.37
CA LYS A 11 -20.39 16.55 5.21
C LYS A 11 -19.25 15.53 5.16
N ASP A 12 -18.28 15.61 6.07
CA ASP A 12 -17.11 14.73 6.08
C ASP A 12 -17.20 13.55 7.06
N LYS A 13 -18.43 13.22 7.52
CA LYS A 13 -18.72 12.02 8.31
C LYS A 13 -18.96 10.76 7.47
N LYS A 14 -18.31 10.64 6.32
CA LYS A 14 -18.07 9.34 5.67
C LYS A 14 -16.67 8.91 6.03
N VAL A 15 -16.57 7.92 6.91
CA VAL A 15 -15.34 7.18 7.25
C VAL A 15 -14.36 7.12 6.07
N GLY A 16 -13.27 7.89 6.19
CA GLY A 16 -11.98 7.67 5.54
C GLY A 16 -11.97 7.41 4.03
N ARG A 17 -12.34 8.38 3.19
CA ARG A 17 -11.92 8.31 1.77
C ARG A 17 -10.39 8.35 1.72
N CYS A 18 -9.76 7.24 1.35
CA CYS A 18 -8.32 7.20 1.12
C CYS A 18 -7.97 8.18 0.00
N ARG A 19 -7.38 9.32 0.38
CA ARG A 19 -6.96 10.36 -0.56
C ARG A 19 -5.90 9.81 -1.51
N VAL A 20 -6.04 10.13 -2.78
CA VAL A 20 -5.09 9.77 -3.85
C VAL A 20 -4.12 10.93 -4.03
N GLY A 21 -2.84 10.64 -4.07
CA GLY A 21 -1.79 11.62 -4.33
C GLY A 21 -1.43 11.67 -5.81
N ASN A 22 -1.00 12.85 -6.27
CA ASN A 22 -0.41 13.03 -7.60
C ASN A 22 1.11 13.23 -7.50
N TYR A 23 1.78 12.32 -6.80
CA TYR A 23 3.23 12.30 -6.69
C TYR A 23 3.84 11.36 -7.74
N ALA A 24 5.12 11.55 -8.04
CA ALA A 24 5.82 10.70 -8.98
C ALA A 24 6.09 9.31 -8.38
N LEU A 25 6.02 8.27 -9.21
CA LEU A 25 6.36 6.90 -8.82
C LEU A 25 7.68 6.46 -9.48
N ASP A 26 8.57 7.43 -9.74
CA ASP A 26 9.80 7.20 -10.49
C ASP A 26 10.71 6.24 -9.72
N GLY A 27 11.32 5.30 -10.45
CA GLY A 27 12.18 4.28 -9.87
C GLY A 27 11.43 3.12 -9.20
N LEU A 28 10.10 3.10 -9.21
CA LEU A 28 9.32 1.98 -8.66
C LEU A 28 9.56 0.69 -9.46
N SER A 29 9.60 0.76 -10.79
CA SER A 29 9.96 -0.39 -11.64
C SER A 29 11.34 -0.96 -11.29
N VAL A 30 12.33 -0.08 -11.09
CA VAL A 30 13.70 -0.43 -10.71
C VAL A 30 13.75 -1.04 -9.30
N ALA A 31 12.99 -0.51 -8.34
CA ALA A 31 12.89 -1.09 -7.01
C ALA A 31 12.29 -2.51 -7.04
N TRP A 32 11.27 -2.73 -7.88
CA TRP A 32 10.71 -4.06 -8.10
C TRP A 32 11.69 -5.00 -8.81
N GLU A 33 12.40 -4.52 -9.83
CA GLU A 33 13.42 -5.29 -10.54
C GLU A 33 14.56 -5.71 -9.60
N ASN A 34 14.95 -4.86 -8.66
CA ASN A 34 15.96 -5.16 -7.66
C ASN A 34 15.51 -6.19 -6.62
N THR A 35 14.22 -6.47 -6.51
CA THR A 35 13.66 -7.45 -5.59
C THR A 35 13.74 -8.87 -6.16
N GLN A 36 14.57 -9.74 -5.55
CA GLN A 36 14.81 -11.11 -6.03
C GLN A 36 13.52 -11.92 -6.21
N GLN A 37 12.58 -11.82 -5.28
CA GLN A 37 11.31 -12.56 -5.33
C GLN A 37 10.46 -12.16 -6.55
N ILE A 38 10.45 -10.87 -6.92
CA ILE A 38 9.73 -10.38 -8.10
C ILE A 38 10.41 -10.90 -9.37
N ARG A 39 11.75 -10.82 -9.45
CA ARG A 39 12.50 -11.40 -10.60
C ARG A 39 12.21 -12.89 -10.77
N GLN A 40 12.17 -13.65 -9.68
CA GLN A 40 11.85 -15.07 -9.73
C GLN A 40 10.44 -15.32 -10.27
N ARG A 41 9.42 -14.57 -9.79
CA ARG A 41 8.04 -14.65 -10.31
C ARG A 41 7.98 -14.37 -11.82
N LEU A 42 8.57 -13.26 -12.25
CA LEU A 42 8.54 -12.84 -13.66
C LEU A 42 9.27 -13.82 -14.57
N ARG A 43 10.45 -14.33 -14.17
CA ARG A 43 11.19 -15.36 -14.92
C ARG A 43 10.44 -16.69 -15.01
N ALA A 44 9.71 -17.05 -13.97
CA ALA A 44 8.83 -18.23 -13.95
C ALA A 44 7.52 -18.01 -14.74
N LYS A 45 7.36 -16.87 -15.43
CA LYS A 45 6.14 -16.46 -16.14
C LYS A 45 4.91 -16.44 -15.23
N GLN A 46 5.11 -16.20 -13.94
CA GLN A 46 4.02 -16.03 -12.97
C GLN A 46 3.50 -14.58 -13.00
N ALA A 47 2.32 -14.37 -12.44
CA ALA A 47 1.77 -13.03 -12.24
C ALA A 47 2.60 -12.22 -11.22
N LEU A 48 2.67 -10.91 -11.40
CA LEU A 48 3.34 -9.99 -10.46
C LEU A 48 2.73 -10.14 -9.05
N LEU A 49 1.40 -10.08 -9.00
CA LEU A 49 0.63 -10.34 -7.79
C LEU A 49 0.10 -11.77 -7.78
N LEU A 50 0.14 -12.39 -6.61
CA LEU A 50 -0.40 -13.72 -6.36
C LEU A 50 -1.61 -13.62 -5.44
N GLN A 51 -2.54 -14.55 -5.59
CA GLN A 51 -3.66 -14.71 -4.68
C GLN A 51 -3.40 -15.92 -3.78
N HIS A 52 -3.58 -15.73 -2.48
CA HIS A 52 -3.54 -16.80 -1.51
C HIS A 52 -4.84 -17.61 -1.56
N ASP A 53 -4.74 -18.90 -1.88
CA ASP A 53 -5.86 -19.84 -1.82
C ASP A 53 -5.95 -20.42 -0.41
N MET A 54 -6.98 -19.99 0.35
CA MET A 54 -7.19 -20.45 1.73
C MET A 54 -7.54 -21.94 1.85
N LYS A 55 -8.07 -22.58 0.78
CA LYS A 55 -8.43 -24.00 0.82
C LYS A 55 -7.23 -24.89 0.62
N LEU A 56 -6.32 -24.46 -0.23
CA LEU A 56 -5.12 -25.21 -0.60
C LEU A 56 -3.88 -24.76 0.18
N GLU A 57 -3.97 -23.65 0.92
CA GLU A 57 -2.88 -23.00 1.64
C GLU A 57 -1.65 -22.70 0.76
N VAL A 58 -1.90 -22.34 -0.50
CA VAL A 58 -0.87 -22.03 -1.49
C VAL A 58 -1.14 -20.71 -2.20
N ASP A 59 -0.07 -20.09 -2.69
CA ASP A 59 -0.16 -18.88 -3.50
C ASP A 59 -0.30 -19.25 -4.98
N VAL A 60 -1.34 -18.73 -5.63
CA VAL A 60 -1.67 -19.03 -7.03
C VAL A 60 -1.76 -17.74 -7.85
N ALA A 61 -1.64 -17.85 -9.18
CA ALA A 61 -1.96 -16.73 -10.06
C ALA A 61 -3.48 -16.42 -9.98
N PRO A 62 -3.89 -15.15 -9.91
CA PRO A 62 -5.31 -14.80 -9.84
C PRO A 62 -6.03 -15.21 -11.12
N ALA A 63 -7.13 -15.97 -10.99
CA ALA A 63 -7.91 -16.46 -12.13
C ALA A 63 -8.49 -15.33 -13.01
N THR A 64 -8.80 -14.18 -12.41
CA THR A 64 -9.37 -13.01 -13.08
C THR A 64 -8.33 -11.91 -13.34
N GLY A 65 -7.05 -12.15 -13.06
CA GLY A 65 -6.01 -11.11 -13.07
C GLY A 65 -6.09 -10.14 -11.88
N HIS A 66 -7.17 -10.15 -11.10
CA HIS A 66 -7.36 -9.31 -9.91
C HIS A 66 -7.13 -10.12 -8.63
N VAL A 67 -6.35 -9.55 -7.71
CA VAL A 67 -6.17 -10.06 -6.34
C VAL A 67 -7.12 -9.36 -5.38
N CYS A 68 -7.91 -10.15 -4.64
CA CYS A 68 -8.87 -9.66 -3.66
C CYS A 68 -8.18 -9.00 -2.44
N LYS A 69 -8.89 -8.07 -1.78
CA LYS A 69 -8.40 -7.44 -0.54
C LYS A 69 -8.51 -8.40 0.64
N SER A 70 -7.39 -8.88 1.16
CA SER A 70 -7.32 -9.67 2.39
C SER A 70 -5.94 -9.54 3.04
N ILE A 71 -5.84 -9.81 4.35
CA ILE A 71 -4.55 -9.82 5.06
C ILE A 71 -3.62 -10.90 4.50
N SER A 72 -4.14 -12.07 4.15
CA SER A 72 -3.34 -13.14 3.54
C SER A 72 -2.73 -12.69 2.22
N ASN A 73 -3.53 -12.06 1.34
CA ASN A 73 -3.02 -11.53 0.07
C ASN A 73 -2.03 -10.38 0.26
N LEU A 74 -2.19 -9.59 1.32
CA LEU A 74 -1.23 -8.55 1.68
C LEU A 74 0.13 -9.16 2.02
N ARG A 75 0.14 -10.21 2.86
CA ARG A 75 1.35 -10.95 3.24
C ARG A 75 2.01 -11.62 2.04
N THR A 76 1.23 -12.34 1.23
CA THR A 76 1.71 -13.00 -0.01
C THR A 76 2.37 -12.01 -0.98
N ASN A 77 1.86 -10.78 -1.04
CA ASN A 77 2.36 -9.75 -1.97
C ASN A 77 3.25 -8.71 -1.31
N ARG A 78 3.75 -8.95 -0.09
CA ARG A 78 4.56 -7.97 0.66
C ARG A 78 5.70 -7.39 -0.18
N CYS A 79 6.40 -8.22 -0.95
CA CYS A 79 7.55 -7.79 -1.75
C CYS A 79 7.20 -6.80 -2.87
N VAL A 80 5.98 -6.86 -3.40
CA VAL A 80 5.48 -5.89 -4.39
C VAL A 80 5.00 -4.62 -3.69
N LEU A 81 4.41 -4.76 -2.50
CA LEU A 81 3.84 -3.64 -1.75
C LEU A 81 4.90 -2.79 -1.05
N THR A 82 5.97 -3.37 -0.51
CA THR A 82 6.98 -2.63 0.29
C THR A 82 7.53 -1.40 -0.44
N PRO A 83 7.98 -1.47 -1.71
CA PRO A 83 8.45 -0.27 -2.42
C PRO A 83 7.36 0.81 -2.60
N VAL A 84 6.12 0.39 -2.84
CA VAL A 84 4.96 1.30 -2.97
C VAL A 84 4.67 1.99 -1.64
N LEU A 85 4.70 1.24 -0.55
CA LEU A 85 4.45 1.73 0.80
C LEU A 85 5.53 2.72 1.26
N HIS A 86 6.79 2.47 0.90
CA HIS A 86 7.88 3.42 1.15
C HIS A 86 7.62 4.78 0.49
N LEU A 87 7.19 4.79 -0.78
CA LEU A 87 6.79 6.01 -1.47
C LEU A 87 5.58 6.68 -0.81
N MET A 88 4.55 5.90 -0.44
CA MET A 88 3.39 6.44 0.26
C MET A 88 3.79 7.14 1.57
N ARG A 89 4.74 6.58 2.33
CA ARG A 89 5.24 7.16 3.57
C ARG A 89 5.90 8.52 3.34
N GLN A 90 6.66 8.67 2.26
CA GLN A 90 7.28 9.95 1.86
C GLN A 90 6.24 10.99 1.42
N HIS A 91 5.04 10.56 1.02
CA HIS A 91 3.98 11.43 0.47
C HIS A 91 2.71 11.43 1.33
N ALA A 92 2.86 11.58 2.66
CA ALA A 92 1.76 11.76 3.61
C ALA A 92 0.69 10.64 3.56
N LEU A 93 1.13 9.40 3.31
CA LEU A 93 0.27 8.21 3.22
C LEU A 93 -0.84 8.33 2.16
N LEU A 94 -0.67 9.18 1.15
CA LEU A 94 -1.59 9.28 0.02
C LEU A 94 -1.50 8.01 -0.84
N LEU A 95 -2.63 7.53 -1.34
CA LEU A 95 -2.62 6.38 -2.25
C LEU A 95 -1.93 6.75 -3.57
N PRO A 96 -1.20 5.82 -4.19
CA PRO A 96 -0.61 6.05 -5.50
C PRO A 96 -1.69 6.26 -6.57
N ASN A 97 -1.40 7.15 -7.53
CA ASN A 97 -2.23 7.37 -8.70
C ASN A 97 -2.25 6.09 -9.58
N LEU A 98 -3.43 5.75 -10.12
CA LEU A 98 -3.63 4.51 -10.86
C LEU A 98 -2.87 4.51 -12.20
N ASP A 99 -2.91 5.60 -12.96
CA ASP A 99 -2.27 5.69 -14.27
C ASP A 99 -0.75 5.58 -14.12
N ARG A 100 -0.19 6.26 -13.11
CA ARG A 100 1.24 6.16 -12.79
C ARG A 100 1.64 4.75 -12.36
N LEU A 101 0.80 4.03 -11.61
CA LEU A 101 1.05 2.62 -11.27
C LEU A 101 1.05 1.73 -12.51
N ILE A 102 0.10 1.95 -13.42
CA ILE A 102 0.01 1.20 -14.68
C ILE A 102 1.29 1.40 -15.49
N ASP A 103 1.79 2.63 -15.60
CA ASP A 103 3.04 2.93 -16.30
C ASP A 103 4.25 2.20 -15.68
N GLN A 104 4.38 2.21 -14.36
CA GLN A 104 5.47 1.51 -13.65
C GLN A 104 5.37 -0.01 -13.80
N ILE A 105 4.15 -0.57 -13.80
CA ILE A 105 3.94 -1.99 -14.04
C ILE A 105 4.31 -2.34 -15.49
N ARG A 106 3.86 -1.56 -16.46
CA ARG A 106 4.22 -1.76 -17.87
C ARG A 106 5.74 -1.79 -18.03
N GLN A 107 6.43 -0.79 -17.49
CA GLN A 107 7.88 -0.66 -17.55
C GLN A 107 8.58 -1.91 -16.96
N LEU A 108 8.14 -2.37 -15.79
CA LEU A 108 8.68 -3.59 -15.18
C LEU A 108 8.56 -4.83 -16.10
N TYR A 109 7.41 -5.02 -16.73
CA TYR A 109 7.17 -6.16 -17.64
C TYR A 109 8.01 -6.05 -18.92
N GLU A 110 8.16 -4.85 -19.48
CA GLU A 110 8.98 -4.58 -20.67
C GLU A 110 10.47 -4.81 -20.39
N GLU A 111 11.00 -4.29 -19.28
CA GLU A 111 12.39 -4.47 -18.84
C GLU A 111 12.72 -5.96 -18.62
N ASN A 112 11.79 -6.72 -18.06
CA ASN A 112 11.95 -8.16 -17.84
C ASN A 112 11.61 -9.02 -19.07
N ARG A 113 11.24 -8.41 -20.20
CA ARG A 113 10.86 -9.07 -21.46
C ARG A 113 9.76 -10.13 -21.28
N VAL A 114 8.83 -9.89 -20.37
CA VAL A 114 7.71 -10.81 -20.09
C VAL A 114 6.55 -10.48 -21.01
N GLN A 115 6.21 -11.42 -21.89
CA GLN A 115 5.04 -11.30 -22.76
C GLN A 115 3.77 -11.66 -22.01
N VAL A 116 2.79 -10.77 -22.02
CA VAL A 116 1.50 -10.94 -21.34
C VAL A 116 0.38 -10.93 -22.37
N LYS A 117 -0.57 -11.86 -22.25
CA LYS A 117 -1.80 -11.84 -23.04
C LYS A 117 -2.69 -10.71 -22.51
N ASN A 118 -3.13 -9.82 -23.40
CA ASN A 118 -3.93 -8.64 -23.06
C ASN A 118 -3.24 -7.73 -22.02
N PRO A 119 -2.13 -7.07 -22.38
CA PRO A 119 -1.31 -6.30 -21.43
C PRO A 119 -2.10 -5.19 -20.72
N GLY A 120 -3.02 -4.51 -21.42
CA GLY A 120 -3.84 -3.44 -20.83
C GLY A 120 -4.66 -3.89 -19.63
N ASP A 121 -5.40 -5.00 -19.76
CA ASP A 121 -6.21 -5.56 -18.67
C ASP A 121 -5.33 -6.01 -17.50
N VAL A 122 -4.21 -6.68 -17.81
CA VAL A 122 -3.30 -7.19 -16.76
C VAL A 122 -2.66 -6.06 -15.97
N TYR A 123 -2.17 -5.00 -16.63
CA TYR A 123 -1.58 -3.86 -15.93
C TYR A 123 -2.62 -3.12 -15.10
N TYR A 124 -3.81 -2.92 -15.66
CA TYR A 124 -4.94 -2.30 -14.97
C TYR A 124 -5.36 -3.09 -13.72
N HIS A 125 -5.53 -4.40 -13.83
CA HIS A 125 -5.93 -5.25 -12.70
C HIS A 125 -4.85 -5.29 -11.61
N ASN A 126 -3.57 -5.37 -11.98
CA ASN A 126 -2.46 -5.30 -11.03
C ASN A 126 -2.45 -3.94 -10.29
N ALA A 127 -2.60 -2.83 -11.02
CA ALA A 127 -2.61 -1.50 -10.43
C ALA A 127 -3.77 -1.34 -9.42
N TRP A 128 -4.96 -1.83 -9.77
CA TRP A 128 -6.11 -1.83 -8.87
C TRP A 128 -5.91 -2.70 -7.64
N SER A 129 -5.32 -3.88 -7.80
CA SER A 129 -5.02 -4.77 -6.67
C SER A 129 -3.97 -4.19 -5.74
N ILE A 130 -2.87 -3.61 -6.26
CA ILE A 130 -1.87 -2.90 -5.44
C ILE A 130 -2.54 -1.77 -4.66
N ARG A 131 -3.32 -0.92 -5.33
CA ARG A 131 -4.04 0.18 -4.66
C ARG A 131 -5.07 -0.32 -3.65
N GLY A 132 -5.72 -1.45 -3.94
CA GLY A 132 -6.68 -2.09 -3.06
C GLY A 132 -6.04 -2.61 -1.78
N LEU A 133 -4.89 -3.28 -1.89
CA LEU A 133 -4.12 -3.83 -0.77
C LEU A 133 -3.46 -2.74 0.07
N THR A 134 -2.90 -1.71 -0.56
CA THR A 134 -2.35 -0.54 0.16
C THR A 134 -3.43 0.24 0.91
N SER A 135 -4.62 0.40 0.32
CA SER A 135 -5.79 0.97 0.99
C SER A 135 -6.25 0.13 2.18
N LEU A 136 -6.21 -1.20 2.08
CA LEU A 136 -6.49 -2.10 3.20
C LEU A 136 -5.46 -1.88 4.31
N LEU A 137 -4.16 -1.88 3.99
CA LEU A 137 -3.09 -1.68 4.99
C LEU A 137 -3.25 -0.35 5.74
N LYS A 138 -3.55 0.73 5.01
CA LYS A 138 -3.78 2.05 5.62
C LYS A 138 -4.97 2.05 6.59
N GLY A 139 -6.04 1.35 6.24
CA GLY A 139 -7.21 1.20 7.12
C GLY A 139 -6.86 0.39 8.39
N GLU A 140 -6.10 -0.68 8.22
CA GLU A 140 -5.61 -1.51 9.32
C GLU A 140 -4.65 -0.77 10.24
N LEU A 141 -3.72 0.03 9.70
CA LEU A 141 -2.84 0.87 10.50
C LEU A 141 -3.65 1.82 11.40
N ALA A 142 -4.60 2.55 10.83
CA ALA A 142 -5.43 3.48 11.60
C ALA A 142 -6.24 2.77 12.70
N ARG A 143 -6.75 1.56 12.41
CA ARG A 143 -7.47 0.73 13.39
C ARG A 143 -6.53 0.28 14.52
N VAL A 144 -5.39 -0.32 14.18
CA VAL A 144 -4.44 -0.86 15.15
C VAL A 144 -3.87 0.25 16.03
N THR A 145 -3.47 1.40 15.47
CA THR A 145 -2.99 2.55 16.25
C THR A 145 -4.05 3.01 17.26
N ALA A 146 -5.32 3.09 16.86
CA ALA A 146 -6.40 3.48 17.76
C ALA A 146 -6.65 2.44 18.87
N GLU A 147 -6.51 1.14 18.58
CA GLU A 147 -6.68 0.06 19.55
C GLU A 147 -5.50 -0.02 20.54
N VAL A 148 -4.28 0.22 20.08
CA VAL A 148 -3.08 0.31 20.92
C VAL A 148 -3.23 1.47 21.92
N GLN A 149 -3.66 2.65 21.46
CA GLN A 149 -3.95 3.81 22.34
C GLN A 149 -5.04 3.52 23.38
N GLN A 150 -5.95 2.59 23.10
CA GLN A 150 -7.01 2.18 24.01
C GLN A 150 -6.65 0.95 24.88
N GLY A 151 -5.47 0.36 24.70
CA GLY A 151 -5.05 -0.86 25.41
C GLY A 151 -5.86 -2.11 25.04
N LYS A 152 -6.43 -2.18 23.83
CA LYS A 152 -7.37 -3.25 23.40
C LYS A 152 -6.82 -4.21 22.34
N TYR A 153 -5.53 -4.17 22.04
CA TYR A 153 -4.95 -4.93 20.93
C TYR A 153 -4.94 -6.45 21.20
N SER A 154 -5.20 -7.25 20.17
CA SER A 154 -5.26 -8.73 20.23
C SER A 154 -4.00 -9.40 19.69
N ARG A 155 -3.83 -10.70 19.93
CA ARG A 155 -2.77 -11.54 19.34
C ARG A 155 -2.83 -11.57 17.81
N LYS A 156 -4.03 -11.41 17.22
CA LYS A 156 -4.16 -11.28 15.75
C LYS A 156 -3.60 -9.95 15.25
N ASP A 157 -3.71 -8.88 16.04
CA ASP A 157 -3.14 -7.58 15.73
C ASP A 157 -1.62 -7.59 15.84
N GLN A 158 -1.03 -8.44 16.70
CA GLN A 158 0.42 -8.60 16.81
C GLN A 158 1.07 -9.01 15.47
N ALA A 159 0.52 -10.01 14.78
CA ALA A 159 1.05 -10.46 13.49
C ALA A 159 0.76 -9.47 12.33
N LEU A 160 -0.11 -8.49 12.55
CA LEU A 160 -0.36 -7.38 11.64
C LEU A 160 0.56 -6.20 11.95
N MET A 161 0.83 -5.94 13.24
CA MET A 161 1.83 -4.97 13.71
C MET A 161 3.23 -5.36 13.25
N GLU A 162 3.62 -6.63 13.41
CA GLU A 162 4.90 -7.13 12.88
C GLU A 162 5.01 -6.88 11.38
N LEU A 163 3.93 -7.08 10.63
CA LEU A 163 3.89 -6.79 9.20
C LEU A 163 3.99 -5.28 8.92
N LEU A 164 3.29 -4.45 9.69
CA LEU A 164 3.33 -2.98 9.57
C LEU A 164 4.72 -2.42 9.92
N LEU A 165 5.40 -2.99 10.91
CA LEU A 165 6.78 -2.68 11.29
C LEU A 165 7.76 -3.15 10.20
N ASP A 166 7.64 -4.41 9.73
CA ASP A 166 8.50 -5.00 8.69
C ASP A 166 8.44 -4.20 7.38
N VAL A 167 7.24 -3.74 7.00
CA VAL A 167 7.07 -2.89 5.82
C VAL A 167 7.34 -1.40 6.07
N GLY A 168 7.77 -1.03 7.28
CA GLY A 168 8.14 0.34 7.67
C GLY A 168 6.98 1.34 7.66
N PHE A 169 5.75 0.83 7.81
CA PHE A 169 4.50 1.59 7.76
C PHE A 169 3.92 1.91 9.15
N MET A 170 4.54 1.37 10.19
CA MET A 170 4.36 1.71 11.61
C MET A 170 5.75 1.85 12.24
N GLU A 171 5.94 2.82 13.15
CA GLU A 171 7.19 2.97 13.90
C GLU A 171 7.15 2.16 15.20
N PRO A 172 8.30 1.70 15.74
CA PRO A 172 8.35 0.92 16.98
C PRO A 172 7.67 1.62 18.16
N ASP A 173 7.87 2.93 18.28
CA ASP A 173 7.31 3.75 19.37
C ASP A 173 5.77 3.75 19.35
N GLN A 174 5.17 3.64 18.16
CA GLN A 174 3.71 3.55 17.98
C GLN A 174 3.18 2.18 18.38
N ALA A 175 4.02 1.15 18.40
CA ALA A 175 3.66 -0.22 18.78
C ALA A 175 3.60 -0.41 20.29
N ASP A 176 4.39 0.37 21.04
CA ASP A 176 4.48 0.28 22.51
C ASP A 176 3.42 1.13 23.24
N GLY A 177 2.61 1.89 22.50
CA GLY A 177 1.56 2.77 23.05
C GLY A 177 2.10 4.01 23.78
N ASN A 178 3.42 4.23 23.72
CA ASN A 178 4.09 5.38 24.31
C ASN A 178 4.27 6.46 23.21
N ASP A 179 3.19 7.19 22.93
CA ASP A 179 3.24 8.32 21.99
C ASP A 179 3.97 9.51 22.64
N ASP A 180 5.29 9.50 22.59
CA ASP A 180 6.14 10.63 23.00
C ASP A 180 6.07 11.78 21.96
N GLY A 181 4.87 12.14 21.50
CA GLY A 181 4.53 13.43 20.86
C GLY A 181 5.53 14.04 19.88
N ARG A 182 6.32 13.25 19.14
CA ARG A 182 7.30 13.80 18.21
C ARG A 182 6.58 14.34 16.99
N ALA A 183 6.36 15.65 17.02
CA ALA A 183 5.93 16.44 15.89
C ALA A 183 6.75 16.06 14.66
N VAL A 184 6.05 15.69 13.59
CA VAL A 184 6.62 15.57 12.24
C VAL A 184 7.37 16.87 11.96
N PRO A 185 8.66 16.83 11.57
CA PRO A 185 9.37 18.05 11.24
C PRO A 185 8.63 18.75 10.11
N GLU A 186 8.20 20.00 10.37
CA GLU A 186 7.61 20.86 9.34
C GLU A 186 8.59 20.94 8.15
N PRO A 187 8.09 20.84 6.90
CA PRO A 187 8.95 21.02 5.75
C PRO A 187 9.53 22.43 5.78
N GLU A 188 10.85 22.53 5.87
CA GLU A 188 11.58 23.80 5.79
C GLU A 188 11.19 24.51 4.49
N VAL A 189 10.49 25.64 4.64
CA VAL A 189 10.16 26.52 3.53
C VAL A 189 11.47 27.18 3.09
N PRO A 190 11.90 27.03 1.82
CA PRO A 190 13.08 27.72 1.34
C PRO A 190 12.83 29.22 1.40
N GLY A 191 13.62 29.93 2.20
CA GLY A 191 13.63 31.38 2.23
C GLY A 191 13.99 31.90 0.84
N HIS A 192 13.08 32.68 0.24
CA HIS A 192 13.41 33.51 -0.90
C HIS A 192 14.10 34.78 -0.36
N ASP A 193 15.38 34.91 -0.69
CA ASP A 193 16.11 36.18 -0.68
C ASP A 193 15.46 37.23 -1.60
#